data_AF-A0A2V9H6H4-F1
#
_entry.id   AF-A0A2V9H6H4-F1
#
_cell.length_a   1.000
_cell.length_b   1.000
_cell.length_c   1.000
_cell.angle_alpha   90.00
_cell.angle_beta   90.00
_cell.angle_gamma   90.00
#
_symmetry.space_group_name_H-M   'P 1'
#
loop_
_entity.id
_entity.type
_entity.pdbx_description
1 polymer ?
#
loop_
_entity_poly.entity_id
_entity_poly.type
_entity_poly.pdbx_seq_one_letter_code
_entity_poly.pdbx_strand_id
1 'polypeptide(L)'
;MLLEARVAQPVTEAEAVRLARELYGLEVSARALPGEYDDNFHLTNVDGRAFVLKAMHPAREHSFIDLQCRALTHLAQRAPQLPLPRVTPNRSAELFTSIAGADGSTRLVWLLTFVNGTVL
;
A
#
# COMPACT_ATOMS: atom_id res chain seq x y z
N MET A 1 22.79 7.75 -10.87
CA MET A 1 22.96 7.39 -9.45
C MET A 1 22.49 8.58 -8.64
N LEU A 2 21.22 8.59 -8.22
CA LEU A 2 20.64 9.72 -7.48
C LEU A 2 20.04 9.21 -6.17
N LEU A 3 20.73 9.60 -5.09
CA LEU A 3 20.43 9.57 -3.66
C LEU A 3 19.39 8.55 -3.15
N GLU A 4 19.92 7.51 -2.51
CA GLU A 4 19.26 6.49 -1.69
C GLU A 4 18.73 7.02 -0.34
N ALA A 5 18.61 8.35 -0.18
CA ALA A 5 18.05 8.93 1.04
C ALA A 5 16.51 9.01 0.94
N ARG A 6 15.80 8.80 2.05
CA ARG A 6 14.40 9.23 2.22
C ARG A 6 14.34 10.76 2.10
N VAL A 7 14.31 11.28 0.87
CA VAL A 7 14.19 12.73 0.60
C VAL A 7 12.73 13.18 0.71
N ALA A 8 11.78 12.28 0.45
CA ALA A 8 10.36 12.56 0.57
C ALA A 8 9.89 12.52 2.01
N GLN A 9 8.98 13.43 2.38
CA GLN A 9 8.34 13.39 3.68
C GLN A 9 7.56 12.05 3.83
N PRO A 10 7.80 11.27 4.90
CA PRO A 10 7.14 10.00 5.08
C PRO A 10 5.65 10.20 5.32
N VAL A 11 4.84 9.28 4.81
CA VAL A 11 3.45 9.17 5.23
C VAL A 11 3.46 8.73 6.69
N THR A 12 2.57 9.31 7.49
CA THR A 12 2.40 9.00 8.91
C THR A 12 1.30 7.95 9.10
N GLU A 13 1.26 7.31 10.28
CA GLU A 13 0.16 6.39 10.61
C GLU A 13 -1.20 7.10 10.58
N ALA A 14 -1.27 8.36 11.01
CA ALA A 14 -2.50 9.16 10.95
C ALA A 14 -2.95 9.42 9.50
N GLU A 15 -2.02 9.71 8.59
CA GLU A 15 -2.31 9.82 7.17
C GLU A 15 -2.72 8.48 6.57
N ALA A 16 -2.09 7.37 6.97
CA ALA A 16 -2.48 6.03 6.53
C ALA A 16 -3.92 5.70 6.93
N VAL A 17 -4.34 6.01 8.16
CA VAL A 17 -5.74 5.87 8.60
C VAL A 17 -6.67 6.74 7.75
N ARG A 18 -6.29 8.01 7.53
CA ARG A 18 -7.08 8.93 6.70
C ARG A 18 -7.25 8.41 5.27
N LEU A 19 -6.16 7.95 4.64
CA LEU A 19 -6.16 7.38 3.29
C LEU A 19 -6.99 6.09 3.21
N ALA A 20 -6.90 5.22 4.22
CA ALA A 20 -7.72 4.00 4.29
C ALA A 20 -9.22 4.32 4.28
N ARG A 21 -9.63 5.34 5.04
CA ARG A 21 -11.02 5.79 5.08
C ARG A 21 -11.45 6.46 3.78
N GLU A 22 -10.66 7.41 3.28
CA GLU A 22 -11.01 8.20 2.09
C GLU A 22 -11.03 7.34 0.82
N LEU A 23 -9.97 6.56 0.57
CA LEU A 23 -9.80 5.79 -0.66
C LEU A 23 -10.52 4.43 -0.63
N TYR A 24 -10.63 3.79 0.54
CA TYR A 24 -11.14 2.42 0.64
C TYR A 24 -12.40 2.29 1.50
N GLY A 25 -12.82 3.35 2.21
CA GLY A 25 -13.99 3.30 3.11
C GLY A 25 -13.76 2.41 4.33
N LEU A 26 -12.49 2.25 4.76
CA LEU A 26 -12.11 1.39 5.87
C LEU A 26 -11.87 2.20 7.15
N GLU A 27 -12.54 1.82 8.23
CA GLU A 27 -12.26 2.29 9.58
C GLU A 27 -11.26 1.33 10.25
N VAL A 28 -10.01 1.76 10.38
CA VAL A 28 -8.88 0.93 10.81
C VAL A 28 -7.95 1.70 11.75
N SER A 29 -7.15 0.97 12.53
CA SER A 29 -5.90 1.49 13.09
C SER A 29 -4.73 1.20 12.15
N ALA A 30 -3.68 2.00 12.20
CA ALA A 30 -2.47 1.81 11.41
C ALA A 30 -1.25 1.67 12.31
N ARG A 31 -0.33 0.77 11.93
CA ARG A 31 1.00 0.65 12.52
C ARG A 31 2.04 0.62 11.42
N ALA A 32 3.07 1.46 11.52
CA ALA A 32 4.17 1.49 10.57
C ALA A 32 4.94 0.15 10.58
N LEU A 33 5.28 -0.32 9.39
CA LEU A 33 6.14 -1.46 9.15
C LEU A 33 7.49 -0.98 8.59
N PRO A 34 8.58 -1.73 8.81
CA PRO A 34 9.85 -1.45 8.16
C PRO A 34 9.69 -1.41 6.62
N GLY A 35 10.30 -0.42 5.98
CA GLY A 35 10.32 -0.26 4.53
C GLY A 35 11.60 0.47 4.13
N GLU A 36 12.24 0.01 3.05
CA GLU A 36 13.47 0.62 2.55
C GLU A 36 13.16 1.93 1.82
N TYR A 37 12.31 1.85 0.80
CA TYR A 37 11.93 3.01 -0.02
C TYR A 37 10.50 3.46 0.22
N ASP A 38 9.59 2.52 0.43
CA ASP A 38 8.17 2.80 0.63
C ASP A 38 7.81 2.95 2.10
N ASP A 39 6.72 3.68 2.36
CA ASP A 39 6.07 3.65 3.66
C ASP A 39 5.02 2.55 3.64
N ASN A 40 5.12 1.62 4.60
CA ASN A 40 4.27 0.44 4.70
C ASN A 40 3.52 0.49 6.04
N PHE A 41 2.22 0.21 6.02
CA PHE A 41 1.40 0.23 7.23
C PHE A 41 0.59 -1.04 7.33
N HIS A 42 0.71 -1.73 8.47
CA HIS A 42 -0.24 -2.76 8.86
C HIS A 42 -1.51 -2.07 9.33
N LEU A 43 -2.60 -2.29 8.60
CA LEU A 43 -3.92 -1.78 8.95
C LEU A 43 -4.75 -2.87 9.59
N THR A 44 -5.38 -2.57 10.72
CA THR A 44 -6.24 -3.53 11.44
C THR A 44 -7.62 -2.94 11.65
N ASN A 45 -8.64 -3.67 11.23
CA ASN A 45 -10.05 -3.34 11.49
C ASN A 45 -10.50 -4.05 12.79
N VAL A 46 -11.50 -3.48 13.48
CA VAL A 46 -12.14 -4.07 14.67
C VAL A 46 -12.71 -5.48 14.40
N ASP A 47 -13.10 -5.76 13.16
CA ASP A 47 -13.59 -7.08 12.73
C ASP A 47 -12.47 -8.13 12.57
N GLY A 48 -11.21 -7.78 12.88
CA GLY A 48 -10.05 -8.67 12.73
C GLY A 48 -9.49 -8.77 11.31
N ARG A 49 -10.10 -8.09 10.33
CA ARG A 49 -9.53 -7.97 8.97
C ARG A 49 -8.26 -7.11 9.02
N ALA A 50 -7.23 -7.57 8.31
CA ALA A 50 -5.94 -6.90 8.24
C ALA A 50 -5.49 -6.65 6.80
N PHE A 51 -4.78 -5.53 6.60
CA PHE A 51 -4.29 -5.10 5.31
C PHE A 51 -2.88 -4.52 5.41
N VAL A 52 -2.22 -4.38 4.27
CA VAL A 52 -1.00 -3.58 4.14
C VAL A 52 -1.30 -2.42 3.19
N LEU A 53 -1.29 -1.20 3.71
CA LEU A 53 -1.29 0.00 2.90
C LEU A 53 0.16 0.35 2.56
N LYS A 54 0.44 0.56 1.28
CA LYS A 54 1.76 0.94 0.80
C LYS A 54 1.68 2.32 0.15
N ALA A 55 2.64 3.18 0.43
CA ALA A 55 2.85 4.44 -0.26
C ALA A 55 4.25 4.42 -0.89
N MET A 56 4.31 4.42 -2.22
CA MET A 56 5.58 4.34 -2.94
C MET A 56 6.37 5.64 -2.80
N HIS A 57 7.70 5.52 -2.78
CA HIS A 57 8.60 6.66 -2.90
C HIS A 57 8.35 7.43 -4.22
N PRO A 58 8.30 8.77 -4.21
CA PRO A 58 8.02 9.57 -5.42
C PRO A 58 8.94 9.30 -6.61
N ALA A 59 10.19 8.90 -6.36
CA ALA A 59 11.19 8.65 -7.40
C ALA A 59 10.98 7.34 -8.19
N ARG A 60 9.91 6.59 -7.90
CA ARG A 60 9.66 5.29 -8.54
C ARG A 60 8.57 5.40 -9.60
N GLU A 61 8.72 4.60 -10.65
CA GLU A 61 7.87 4.69 -11.83
C GLU A 61 6.47 4.09 -11.58
N HIS A 62 5.47 4.72 -12.19
CA HIS A 62 4.09 4.22 -12.22
C HIS A 62 3.97 2.82 -12.82
N SER A 63 4.74 2.54 -13.88
CA SER A 63 4.83 1.24 -14.55
C SER A 63 5.18 0.10 -13.57
N PHE A 64 6.00 0.38 -12.57
CA PHE A 64 6.45 -0.59 -11.59
C PHE A 64 5.33 -0.99 -10.60
N ILE A 65 4.47 -0.04 -10.21
CA ILE A 65 3.31 -0.34 -9.37
C ILE A 65 2.23 -1.04 -10.20
N ASP A 66 1.98 -0.59 -11.43
CA ASP A 66 1.04 -1.26 -12.35
C ASP A 66 1.41 -2.73 -12.56
N LEU A 67 2.69 -3.01 -12.84
CA LEU A 67 3.18 -4.38 -13.01
C LEU A 67 2.91 -5.24 -11.77
N GLN A 68 3.22 -4.73 -10.57
CA GLN A 68 2.99 -5.46 -9.32
C GLN A 68 1.51 -5.75 -9.10
N CYS A 69 0.64 -4.73 -9.25
CA CYS A 69 -0.79 -4.88 -9.08
C CYS A 69 -1.35 -5.90 -10.08
N ARG A 70 -0.99 -5.80 -11.36
CA ARG A 70 -1.46 -6.73 -12.40
C ARG A 70 -0.95 -8.15 -12.20
N ALA A 71 0.28 -8.33 -11.75
CA ALA A 71 0.82 -9.65 -11.43
C ALA A 71 0.03 -10.32 -10.30
N LEU A 72 -0.24 -9.60 -9.20
CA LEU A 72 -1.04 -10.10 -8.09
C LEU A 72 -2.50 -10.36 -8.49
N THR A 73 -3.11 -9.49 -9.31
CA THR A 73 -4.45 -9.71 -9.86
C THR A 73 -4.50 -10.96 -10.73
N HIS A 74 -3.50 -11.18 -11.59
CA HIS A 74 -3.41 -12.38 -12.42
C HIS A 74 -3.29 -13.65 -11.55
N LEU A 75 -2.41 -13.62 -10.55
CA LEU A 75 -2.22 -14.75 -9.62
C LEU A 75 -3.48 -15.03 -8.80
N ALA A 76 -4.21 -14.00 -8.38
CA ALA A 76 -5.49 -14.16 -7.68
C ALA A 76 -6.53 -14.92 -8.54
N GLN A 77 -6.50 -14.74 -9.86
CA GLN A 77 -7.41 -15.40 -10.80
C GLN A 77 -6.93 -16.81 -11.19
N ARG A 78 -5.62 -17.00 -11.37
CA ARG A 78 -5.05 -18.24 -11.92
C ARG A 78 -4.58 -19.23 -10.87
N ALA A 79 -4.25 -18.77 -9.68
CA ALA A 79 -3.74 -19.59 -8.59
C ALA A 79 -4.25 -19.09 -7.22
N PRO A 80 -5.59 -19.03 -7.02
CA PRO A 80 -6.20 -18.49 -5.79
C PRO A 80 -5.80 -19.23 -4.51
N GLN A 81 -5.35 -20.48 -4.62
CA GLN A 81 -4.86 -21.31 -3.53
C GLN A 81 -3.51 -20.86 -2.96
N LEU A 82 -2.75 -20.03 -3.69
CA LEU A 82 -1.46 -19.54 -3.19
C LEU A 82 -1.67 -18.49 -2.09
N PRO A 83 -0.92 -18.57 -0.96
CA PRO A 83 -1.03 -17.65 0.16
C PRO A 83 -0.30 -16.32 -0.12
N LEU A 84 -0.66 -15.69 -1.24
CA LEU A 84 -0.13 -14.40 -1.66
C LEU A 84 -1.05 -13.27 -1.18
N PRO A 85 -0.55 -12.03 -1.05
CA PRO A 85 -1.42 -10.88 -0.91
C PRO A 85 -2.36 -10.73 -2.13
N ARG A 86 -3.49 -10.08 -1.93
CA ARG A 86 -4.45 -9.70 -2.98
C ARG A 86 -4.54 -8.19 -3.02
N VAL A 87 -4.60 -7.61 -4.21
CA VAL A 87 -4.84 -6.17 -4.38
C VAL A 87 -6.29 -5.89 -4.05
N THR A 88 -6.53 -4.93 -3.15
CA THR A 88 -7.86 -4.42 -2.84
C THR A 88 -8.08 -3.14 -3.65
N PRO A 89 -9.00 -3.11 -4.63
CA PRO A 89 -9.32 -1.89 -5.36
C PRO A 89 -9.87 -0.81 -4.44
N ASN A 90 -9.62 0.45 -4.78
CA ASN A 90 -10.21 1.59 -4.09
C ASN A 90 -11.72 1.73 -4.42
N ARG A 91 -12.39 2.73 -3.85
CA ARG A 91 -13.82 3.02 -4.09
C ARG A 91 -14.13 3.40 -5.54
N SER A 92 -13.14 3.81 -6.32
CA SER A 92 -13.23 4.09 -7.76
C SER A 92 -12.88 2.88 -8.63
N ALA A 93 -12.70 1.70 -8.03
CA ALA A 93 -12.26 0.45 -8.68
C ALA A 93 -10.85 0.50 -9.31
N GLU A 94 -10.01 1.43 -8.87
CA GLU A 94 -8.61 1.53 -9.29
C GLU A 94 -7.73 0.64 -8.38
N LEU A 95 -6.67 0.07 -8.95
CA LEU A 95 -5.74 -0.82 -8.22
C LEU A 95 -4.75 -0.04 -7.33
N PHE A 96 -4.53 1.24 -7.63
CA PHE A 96 -3.69 2.16 -6.88
C PHE A 96 -4.09 3.60 -7.22
N THR A 97 -3.71 4.56 -6.38
CA THR A 97 -4.10 5.97 -6.50
C THR A 97 -2.91 6.90 -6.31
N SER A 98 -2.81 7.93 -7.14
CA SER A 98 -1.87 9.04 -6.94
C SER A 98 -2.38 9.99 -5.86
N ILE A 99 -1.55 10.28 -4.86
CA ILE A 99 -1.81 11.27 -3.81
C ILE A 99 -0.73 12.34 -3.83
N ALA A 100 -1.08 13.55 -3.37
CA ALA A 100 -0.11 14.58 -3.07
C ALA A 100 0.50 14.33 -1.68
N GLY A 101 1.82 14.26 -1.60
CA GLY A 101 2.57 14.33 -0.36
C GLY A 101 2.58 15.74 0.22
N ALA A 102 2.83 15.86 1.52
CA ALA A 102 2.89 17.15 2.21
C ALA A 102 4.03 18.06 1.71
N ASP A 103 5.06 17.48 1.08
CA ASP A 103 6.16 18.17 0.40
C ASP A 103 5.86 18.54 -1.07
N GLY A 104 4.63 18.32 -1.53
CA GLY A 104 4.21 18.55 -2.92
C GLY A 104 4.61 17.44 -3.90
N SER A 105 5.29 16.38 -3.43
CA SER A 105 5.59 15.22 -4.26
C SER A 105 4.32 14.42 -4.60
N THR A 106 4.33 13.68 -5.71
CA THR A 106 3.26 12.72 -6.01
C THR A 106 3.68 11.33 -5.55
N ARG A 107 2.80 10.63 -4.83
CA ARG A 107 3.03 9.26 -4.36
C ARG A 107 1.93 8.33 -4.84
N LEU A 108 2.28 7.09 -5.11
CA LEU A 108 1.32 6.05 -5.46
C LEU A 108 0.96 5.24 -4.22
N VAL A 109 -0.33 5.08 -3.96
CA VAL A 109 -0.85 4.34 -2.81
C VAL A 109 -1.70 3.18 -3.26
N TRP A 110 -1.47 2.00 -2.69
CA TRP A 110 -2.27 0.81 -2.94
C TRP A 110 -2.45 -0.03 -1.67
N LEU A 111 -3.49 -0.85 -1.68
CA LEU A 111 -3.88 -1.67 -0.55
C LEU A 111 -3.77 -3.15 -0.91
N LEU A 112 -3.13 -3.92 -0.03
CA LEU A 112 -3.01 -5.37 -0.14
C LEU A 112 -3.68 -6.05 1.05
N THR A 113 -4.22 -7.25 0.88
CA THR A 113 -4.60 -8.09 2.03
C THR A 113 -3.36 -8.50 2.82
N PHE A 114 -3.46 -8.51 4.14
CA PHE A 114 -2.38 -8.99 5.00
C PHE A 114 -2.25 -10.52 4.93
N VAL A 115 -1.02 -11.03 4.86
CA VAL A 115 -0.73 -12.46 4.93
C VAL A 115 -0.15 -12.75 6.31
N ASN A 116 -0.84 -13.56 7.11
CA ASN A 116 -0.37 -13.95 8.43
C ASN A 116 0.88 -14.84 8.33
N GLY A 117 1.87 -14.56 9.15
CA GLY A 117 3.10 -15.35 9.22
C GLY A 117 4.04 -14.83 10.31
N THR A 118 5.18 -15.49 10.45
CA THR A 118 6.24 -15.14 11.39
C THR A 118 7.52 -14.89 10.60
N VAL A 119 8.34 -13.95 11.07
CA VAL A 119 9.71 -13.79 10.54
C VAL A 119 10.50 -15.06 10.84
N LEU A 120 11.21 -15.59 9.83
CA LEU A 120 12.06 -16.78 9.94
C LEU A 120 13.42 -16.45 10.55
#